data_AF-Q7V041-F1
#
_entry.id   AF-Q7V041-F1
#
_cell.length_a   1.000
_cell.length_b   1.000
_cell.length_c   1.000
_cell.angle_alpha   90.00
_cell.angle_beta   90.00
_cell.angle_gamma   90.00
#
_symmetry.space_group_name_H-M   'P 1'
#
loop_
_entity.id
_entity.type
_entity.pdbx_description
1 polymer ?
#
loop_
_entity_poly.entity_id
_entity_poly.type
_entity_poly.pdbx_seq_one_letter_code
_entity_poly.pdbx_strand_id
1 'polypeptide(L)'
;MSISPTIFIIPTGIGCEIGGFAGDALPAAKLLASASGCLITHPNVMNGGSLSEQNKDIFYVEGYSLDRFAKGEIGLKSVKQQKIGIIFDSSIEHEILMRHLQAADACVATLGIDVDSYVLTKEPLGIVIESELQGISEGLIENPDTLIEAGERLIEKGITAIAIVAKFPDNTDLIETNSYREGKGVDPIAGVEAVISHLISKYLKVPCAHAPALSPIELNENLDPRAASEEIGYTFLPSVLIGLSNAPDLIELNDNNENITLHPSHIESIVVPSGALGGEGVLACIERGLNVISVKNKNILNLGNHNLNYPKLIEVDSYFEAAGLILALRQGINLKSIKRPLNKVQELNFKK
;
A
#
# COMPACT_ATOMS: atom_id res chain seq x y z
N MET A 1 15.42 -1.44 21.14
CA MET A 1 15.93 -0.38 20.23
C MET A 1 14.86 0.69 20.13
N SER A 2 15.21 1.97 20.06
CA SER A 2 14.21 3.00 19.78
C SER A 2 13.59 2.76 18.41
N ILE A 3 12.30 3.03 18.26
CA ILE A 3 11.56 3.02 16.99
C ILE A 3 10.83 4.36 16.87
N SER A 4 10.53 4.80 15.65
CA SER A 4 9.70 5.96 15.33
C SER A 4 8.64 5.51 14.33
N PRO A 5 7.55 4.85 14.76
CA PRO A 5 6.55 4.29 13.87
C PRO A 5 6.07 5.34 12.86
N THR A 6 6.25 5.03 11.58
CA THR A 6 6.04 5.97 10.48
C THR A 6 5.15 5.33 9.42
N ILE A 7 4.08 6.01 9.05
CA ILE A 7 3.27 5.62 7.90
C ILE A 7 3.94 6.13 6.63
N PHE A 8 3.98 5.32 5.57
CA PHE A 8 4.42 5.74 4.25
C PHE A 8 3.36 5.40 3.22
N ILE A 9 2.88 6.41 2.49
CA ILE A 9 1.86 6.27 1.46
C ILE A 9 2.37 6.89 0.17
N ILE A 10 2.28 6.15 -0.93
CA ILE A 10 2.32 6.70 -2.28
C ILE A 10 0.99 6.33 -2.92
N PRO A 11 0.07 7.29 -3.12
CA PRO A 11 -1.20 6.99 -3.75
C PRO A 11 -1.00 6.35 -5.12
N THR A 12 -1.82 5.37 -5.46
CA THR A 12 -1.83 4.80 -6.79
C THR A 12 -2.55 5.69 -7.79
N GLY A 13 -2.25 5.52 -9.08
CA GLY A 13 -2.96 6.21 -10.15
C GLY A 13 -2.70 7.72 -10.24
N ILE A 14 -1.68 8.25 -9.55
CA ILE A 14 -1.33 9.69 -9.63
C ILE A 14 -0.04 9.98 -10.41
N GLY A 15 0.60 8.95 -10.97
CA GLY A 15 1.80 9.08 -11.78
C GLY A 15 3.00 9.66 -11.02
N CYS A 16 3.26 9.16 -9.81
CA CYS A 16 4.45 9.57 -9.06
C CYS A 16 5.75 9.19 -9.80
N GLU A 17 6.77 10.04 -9.73
CA GLU A 17 8.09 9.76 -10.31
C GLU A 17 8.78 8.56 -9.64
N ILE A 18 8.60 8.43 -8.32
CA ILE A 18 8.95 7.26 -7.52
C ILE A 18 7.66 6.68 -6.93
N GLY A 19 7.42 5.39 -7.11
CA GLY A 19 6.19 4.73 -6.67
C GLY A 19 5.03 4.84 -7.64
N GLY A 20 5.30 5.27 -8.87
CA GLY A 20 4.31 5.30 -9.94
C GLY A 20 4.22 3.99 -10.73
N PHE A 21 5.14 3.05 -10.50
CA PHE A 21 5.25 1.76 -11.20
C PHE A 21 5.32 0.61 -10.21
N ALA A 22 5.08 -0.63 -10.64
CA ALA A 22 5.34 -1.75 -9.74
C ALA A 22 6.86 -1.87 -9.47
N GLY A 23 7.25 -1.82 -8.20
CA GLY A 23 8.59 -2.13 -7.71
C GLY A 23 9.44 -0.90 -7.41
N ASP A 24 9.10 0.25 -7.95
CA ASP A 24 9.98 1.42 -7.94
C ASP A 24 9.95 2.19 -6.60
N ALA A 25 8.93 1.98 -5.76
CA ALA A 25 8.87 2.50 -4.38
C ALA A 25 9.62 1.64 -3.34
N LEU A 26 9.87 0.36 -3.63
CA LEU A 26 10.43 -0.59 -2.66
C LEU A 26 11.78 -0.12 -2.06
N PRO A 27 12.73 0.46 -2.83
CA PRO A 27 13.96 1.01 -2.27
C PRO A 27 13.72 2.17 -1.28
N ALA A 28 12.76 3.05 -1.59
CA ALA A 28 12.40 4.16 -0.70
C ALA A 28 11.75 3.63 0.59
N ALA A 29 10.86 2.63 0.48
CA ALA A 29 10.27 1.97 1.64
C ALA A 29 11.34 1.34 2.54
N LYS A 30 12.31 0.61 1.98
CA LYS A 30 13.42 0.00 2.74
C LYS A 30 14.28 1.05 3.45
N LEU A 31 14.56 2.17 2.80
CA LEU A 31 15.30 3.29 3.39
C LEU A 31 14.54 3.88 4.59
N LEU A 32 13.25 4.19 4.41
CA LEU A 32 12.41 4.76 5.45
C LEU A 32 12.19 3.78 6.61
N ALA A 33 12.04 2.49 6.33
CA ALA A 33 11.94 1.43 7.34
C ALA A 33 13.22 1.32 8.17
N SER A 34 14.38 1.41 7.53
CA SER A 34 15.66 1.40 8.25
C SER A 34 15.80 2.62 9.16
N ALA A 35 15.35 3.80 8.71
CA ALA A 35 15.36 5.02 9.51
C ALA A 35 14.37 4.94 10.69
N SER A 36 13.13 4.52 10.45
CA SER A 36 12.07 4.46 11.45
C SER A 36 12.24 3.31 12.44
N GLY A 37 12.77 2.17 11.98
CA GLY A 37 12.74 0.89 12.69
C GLY A 37 11.32 0.29 12.83
N CYS A 38 10.32 0.90 12.17
CA CYS A 38 8.92 0.47 12.11
C CYS A 38 8.20 1.33 11.06
N LEU A 39 8.10 0.85 9.83
CA LEU A 39 7.33 1.45 8.76
C LEU A 39 6.00 0.73 8.62
N ILE A 40 4.93 1.46 8.35
CA ILE A 40 3.63 0.92 8.02
C ILE A 40 3.27 1.44 6.63
N THR A 41 3.04 0.54 5.68
CA THR A 41 2.78 0.94 4.29
C THR A 41 1.90 -0.09 3.60
N HIS A 42 1.42 0.26 2.40
CA HIS A 42 0.39 -0.48 1.68
C HIS A 42 0.95 -1.31 0.52
N PRO A 43 0.16 -2.29 0.02
CA PRO A 43 0.54 -3.17 -1.07
C PRO A 43 1.25 -2.51 -2.24
N ASN A 44 0.76 -1.36 -2.70
CA ASN A 44 1.27 -0.74 -3.93
C ASN A 44 2.69 -0.19 -3.76
N VAL A 45 3.07 0.29 -2.57
CA VAL A 45 4.45 0.68 -2.26
C VAL A 45 5.39 -0.53 -2.23
N MET A 46 4.86 -1.67 -1.79
CA MET A 46 5.62 -2.91 -1.61
C MET A 46 5.54 -3.83 -2.83
N ASN A 47 4.76 -3.46 -3.84
CA ASN A 47 4.62 -4.25 -5.04
C ASN A 47 5.92 -4.20 -5.81
N GLY A 48 6.53 -5.32 -6.13
CA GLY A 48 7.70 -5.46 -6.99
C GLY A 48 7.60 -6.70 -7.90
N GLY A 49 6.38 -7.14 -8.19
CA GLY A 49 6.13 -8.37 -8.94
C GLY A 49 6.83 -9.57 -8.31
N SER A 50 7.59 -10.31 -9.12
CA SER A 50 8.39 -11.45 -8.65
C SER A 50 9.62 -11.04 -7.82
N LEU A 51 9.96 -9.75 -7.77
CA LEU A 51 11.09 -9.19 -7.04
C LEU A 51 10.71 -8.53 -5.71
N SER A 52 9.43 -8.64 -5.29
CA SER A 52 8.99 -8.19 -3.99
C SER A 52 9.82 -8.82 -2.86
N GLU A 53 10.15 -8.04 -1.85
CA GLU A 53 11.01 -8.47 -0.74
C GLU A 53 10.36 -8.15 0.60
N GLN A 54 10.52 -9.06 1.56
CA GLN A 54 10.09 -8.83 2.93
C GLN A 54 11.09 -8.00 3.71
N ASN A 55 10.59 -7.22 4.66
CA ASN A 55 11.42 -6.53 5.63
C ASN A 55 10.75 -6.59 7.00
N LYS A 56 11.50 -7.05 8.02
CA LYS A 56 11.02 -7.18 9.40
C LYS A 56 10.56 -5.86 10.03
N ASP A 57 11.07 -4.73 9.52
CA ASP A 57 10.75 -3.39 10.01
C ASP A 57 9.58 -2.77 9.24
N ILE A 58 8.89 -3.53 8.36
CA ILE A 58 7.75 -3.08 7.57
C ILE A 58 6.50 -3.89 7.94
N PHE A 59 5.42 -3.18 8.27
CA PHE A 59 4.07 -3.71 8.37
C PHE A 59 3.36 -3.49 7.04
N TYR A 60 2.99 -4.60 6.39
CA TYR A 60 2.23 -4.61 5.13
C TYR A 60 0.73 -4.50 5.43
N VAL A 61 0.13 -3.32 5.20
CA VAL A 61 -1.25 -3.02 5.59
C VAL A 61 -2.00 -2.42 4.41
N GLU A 62 -3.05 -3.11 3.98
CA GLU A 62 -3.98 -2.68 2.94
C GLU A 62 -4.48 -1.23 3.15
N GLY A 63 -4.70 -0.48 2.06
CA GLY A 63 -4.97 0.96 2.07
C GLY A 63 -6.12 1.39 3.00
N TYR A 64 -7.28 0.75 2.90
CA TYR A 64 -8.40 1.06 3.80
C TYR A 64 -8.05 0.75 5.27
N SER A 65 -7.39 -0.38 5.52
CA SER A 65 -6.93 -0.74 6.87
C SER A 65 -5.88 0.25 7.40
N LEU A 66 -5.02 0.77 6.52
CA LEU A 66 -4.00 1.77 6.85
C LEU A 66 -4.65 3.11 7.22
N ASP A 67 -5.69 3.52 6.53
CA ASP A 67 -6.48 4.71 6.87
C ASP A 67 -7.16 4.54 8.24
N ARG A 68 -7.76 3.37 8.53
CA ARG A 68 -8.31 3.06 9.86
C ARG A 68 -7.25 3.09 10.96
N PHE A 69 -6.05 2.57 10.68
CA PHE A 69 -4.92 2.63 11.61
C PHE A 69 -4.46 4.08 11.84
N ALA A 70 -4.39 4.90 10.79
CA ALA A 70 -4.08 6.32 10.87
C ALA A 70 -5.13 7.11 11.66
N LYS A 71 -6.42 6.77 11.56
CA LYS A 71 -7.51 7.32 12.39
C LYS A 71 -7.47 6.87 13.84
N GLY A 72 -6.73 5.79 14.14
CA GLY A 72 -6.70 5.19 15.47
C GLY A 72 -7.94 4.36 15.79
N GLU A 73 -8.50 3.68 14.79
CA GLU A 73 -9.63 2.77 14.96
C GLU A 73 -9.21 1.32 15.21
N ILE A 74 -8.04 0.93 14.68
CA ILE A 74 -7.48 -0.42 14.80
C ILE A 74 -6.03 -0.37 15.29
N GLY A 75 -5.58 -1.44 15.93
CA GLY A 75 -4.19 -1.75 16.20
C GLY A 75 -3.68 -2.89 15.31
N LEU A 76 -2.36 -3.04 15.24
CA LEU A 76 -1.71 -4.08 14.43
C LEU A 76 -1.01 -5.09 15.34
N LYS A 77 -1.21 -6.38 15.07
CA LYS A 77 -0.51 -7.46 15.77
C LYS A 77 0.43 -8.18 14.80
N SER A 78 1.72 -8.16 15.09
CA SER A 78 2.69 -8.87 14.27
C SER A 78 2.48 -10.39 14.35
N VAL A 79 2.59 -11.05 13.21
CA VAL A 79 2.57 -12.51 13.10
C VAL A 79 3.87 -12.99 12.48
N LYS A 80 4.21 -14.26 12.71
CA LYS A 80 5.36 -14.89 12.04
C LYS A 80 5.02 -15.38 10.65
N GLN A 81 3.78 -15.83 10.47
CA GLN A 81 3.26 -16.36 9.22
C GLN A 81 1.75 -16.27 9.26
N GLN A 82 1.15 -15.77 8.18
CA GLN A 82 -0.28 -15.87 7.92
C GLN A 82 -0.61 -17.18 7.20
N LYS A 83 -1.81 -17.70 7.46
CA LYS A 83 -2.41 -18.79 6.68
C LYS A 83 -3.26 -18.17 5.58
N ILE A 84 -2.76 -18.18 4.35
CA ILE A 84 -3.35 -17.44 3.23
C ILE A 84 -4.37 -18.30 2.49
N GLY A 85 -5.53 -17.70 2.18
CA GLY A 85 -6.51 -18.21 1.23
C GLY A 85 -6.58 -17.31 0.00
N ILE A 86 -6.85 -17.88 -1.17
CA ILE A 86 -6.94 -17.14 -2.43
C ILE A 86 -8.37 -17.15 -2.97
N ILE A 87 -8.92 -15.98 -3.26
CA ILE A 87 -10.17 -15.84 -4.02
C ILE A 87 -9.81 -15.59 -5.48
N PHE A 88 -10.32 -16.42 -6.38
CA PHE A 88 -10.24 -16.22 -7.81
C PHE A 88 -11.60 -15.80 -8.35
N ASP A 89 -11.65 -14.74 -9.15
CA ASP A 89 -12.83 -14.42 -9.94
C ASP A 89 -13.15 -15.58 -10.90
N SER A 90 -14.40 -16.05 -10.88
CA SER A 90 -14.89 -17.14 -11.73
C SER A 90 -14.86 -16.84 -13.23
N SER A 91 -14.71 -15.57 -13.63
CA SER A 91 -14.54 -15.18 -15.03
C SER A 91 -13.11 -15.34 -15.55
N ILE A 92 -12.13 -15.65 -14.70
CA ILE A 92 -10.75 -15.89 -15.12
C ILE A 92 -10.69 -17.14 -16.01
N GLU A 93 -10.08 -17.00 -17.19
CA GLU A 93 -9.89 -18.09 -18.13
C GLU A 93 -8.99 -19.19 -17.53
N HIS A 94 -9.26 -20.44 -17.90
CA HIS A 94 -8.58 -21.60 -17.33
C HIS A 94 -7.05 -21.50 -17.41
N GLU A 95 -6.49 -21.05 -18.54
CA GLU A 95 -5.04 -20.90 -18.68
C GLU A 95 -4.46 -19.86 -17.70
N ILE A 96 -5.11 -18.71 -17.55
CA ILE A 96 -4.68 -17.65 -16.64
C ILE A 96 -4.81 -18.12 -15.18
N LEU A 97 -5.89 -18.82 -14.84
CA LEU A 97 -6.07 -19.45 -13.52
C LEU A 97 -4.94 -20.45 -13.22
N MET A 98 -4.55 -21.28 -14.19
CA MET A 98 -3.45 -22.24 -14.01
C MET A 98 -2.11 -21.54 -13.77
N ARG A 99 -1.84 -20.43 -14.45
CA ARG A 99 -0.61 -19.64 -14.21
C ARG A 99 -0.57 -19.07 -12.80
N HIS A 100 -1.70 -18.57 -12.28
CA HIS A 100 -1.78 -18.08 -10.91
C HIS A 100 -1.61 -19.20 -9.88
N LEU A 101 -2.23 -20.36 -10.09
CA LEU A 101 -2.06 -21.50 -9.19
C LEU A 101 -0.61 -22.00 -9.19
N GLN A 102 0.05 -22.05 -10.35
CA GLN A 102 1.48 -22.37 -10.44
C GLN A 102 2.36 -21.32 -9.74
N ALA A 103 2.02 -20.03 -9.83
CA ALA A 103 2.72 -18.98 -9.11
C ALA A 103 2.56 -19.13 -7.58
N ALA A 104 1.36 -19.49 -7.11
CA ALA A 104 1.11 -19.80 -5.71
C ALA A 104 1.92 -21.04 -5.26
N ASP A 105 1.88 -22.14 -6.01
CA ASP A 105 2.66 -23.35 -5.73
C ASP A 105 4.17 -23.04 -5.68
N ALA A 106 4.67 -22.18 -6.58
CA ALA A 106 6.07 -21.76 -6.59
C ALA A 106 6.43 -20.94 -5.32
N CYS A 107 5.54 -20.07 -4.85
CA CYS A 107 5.71 -19.33 -3.60
C CYS A 107 5.76 -20.27 -2.39
N VAL A 108 4.87 -21.27 -2.35
CA VAL A 108 4.89 -22.31 -1.30
C VAL A 108 6.22 -23.08 -1.35
N ALA A 109 6.61 -23.59 -2.51
CA ALA A 109 7.78 -24.45 -2.67
C ALA A 109 9.12 -23.75 -2.44
N THR A 110 9.22 -22.48 -2.83
CA THR A 110 10.50 -21.75 -2.85
C THR A 110 10.66 -20.81 -1.66
N LEU A 111 9.58 -20.14 -1.25
CA LEU A 111 9.60 -19.13 -0.18
C LEU A 111 9.07 -19.66 1.15
N GLY A 112 8.42 -20.84 1.13
CA GLY A 112 7.84 -21.44 2.33
C GLY A 112 6.59 -20.74 2.84
N ILE A 113 5.91 -19.97 1.97
CA ILE A 113 4.68 -19.24 2.32
C ILE A 113 3.54 -20.23 2.53
N ASP A 114 2.75 -20.05 3.59
CA ASP A 114 1.59 -20.88 3.92
C ASP A 114 0.35 -20.44 3.13
N VAL A 115 0.15 -21.06 1.97
CA VAL A 115 -1.07 -20.96 1.16
C VAL A 115 -1.87 -22.26 1.32
N ASP A 116 -3.03 -22.19 1.98
CA ASP A 116 -3.80 -23.39 2.35
C ASP A 116 -4.85 -23.78 1.32
N SER A 117 -5.55 -22.80 0.74
CA SER A 117 -6.64 -23.09 -0.19
C SER A 117 -7.01 -21.92 -1.08
N TYR A 118 -7.75 -22.22 -2.15
CA TYR A 118 -8.39 -21.24 -2.99
C TYR A 118 -9.88 -21.52 -3.15
N VAL A 119 -10.63 -20.50 -3.53
CA VAL A 119 -12.05 -20.57 -3.86
C VAL A 119 -12.33 -19.72 -5.10
N LEU A 120 -13.22 -20.20 -5.96
CA LEU A 120 -13.75 -19.39 -7.06
C LEU A 120 -14.97 -18.61 -6.55
N THR A 121 -15.12 -17.37 -6.98
CA THR A 121 -16.36 -16.64 -6.75
C THR A 121 -17.55 -17.42 -7.36
N LYS A 122 -18.73 -17.22 -6.80
CA LYS A 122 -19.95 -17.90 -7.27
C LYS A 122 -20.39 -17.36 -8.63
N GLU A 123 -20.19 -16.06 -8.85
CA GLU A 123 -20.49 -15.33 -10.07
C GLU A 123 -19.30 -14.43 -10.45
N PRO A 124 -19.15 -14.04 -11.72
CA PRO A 124 -18.14 -13.07 -12.14
C PRO A 124 -18.22 -11.76 -11.34
N LEU A 125 -17.08 -11.15 -10.99
CA LEU A 125 -17.12 -9.87 -10.27
C LEU A 125 -17.72 -8.74 -11.11
N GLY A 126 -17.56 -8.81 -12.44
CA GLY A 126 -18.06 -7.80 -13.37
C GLY A 126 -17.36 -6.46 -13.14
N ILE A 127 -16.03 -6.45 -13.24
CA ILE A 127 -15.25 -5.22 -13.05
C ILE A 127 -15.45 -4.30 -14.26
N VAL A 128 -15.88 -3.06 -13.98
CA VAL A 128 -16.03 -1.99 -14.96
C VAL A 128 -15.03 -0.88 -14.63
N ILE A 129 -14.28 -0.44 -15.64
CA ILE A 129 -13.35 0.69 -15.54
C ILE A 129 -13.99 1.88 -16.25
N GLU A 130 -14.26 2.96 -15.52
CA GLU A 130 -14.73 4.22 -16.08
C GLU A 130 -13.56 5.22 -16.11
N SER A 131 -13.26 5.74 -17.31
CA SER A 131 -12.27 6.79 -17.49
C SER A 131 -12.93 8.17 -17.34
N GLU A 132 -12.63 8.92 -16.28
CA GLU A 132 -13.04 10.34 -16.19
C GLU A 132 -12.07 11.29 -16.91
N LEU A 133 -12.58 12.47 -17.28
CA LEU A 133 -11.91 13.57 -17.99
C LEU A 133 -10.65 14.15 -17.29
N GLN A 134 -10.33 13.72 -16.07
CA GLN A 134 -9.18 14.22 -15.28
C GLN A 134 -8.05 13.20 -15.06
N GLY A 135 -8.12 12.02 -15.67
CA GLY A 135 -7.02 11.04 -15.64
C GLY A 135 -6.88 10.25 -14.34
N ILE A 136 -7.93 10.23 -13.51
CA ILE A 136 -8.06 9.31 -12.37
C ILE A 136 -9.04 8.20 -12.83
N SER A 137 -8.60 6.94 -12.78
CA SER A 137 -9.45 5.79 -13.12
C SER A 137 -10.43 5.51 -11.98
N GLU A 138 -11.74 5.46 -12.23
CA GLU A 138 -12.73 4.96 -11.27
C GLU A 138 -13.20 3.56 -11.67
N GLY A 139 -13.62 2.77 -10.69
CA GLY A 139 -13.99 1.37 -10.90
C GLY A 139 -15.23 0.94 -10.14
N LEU A 140 -16.06 0.14 -10.80
CA LEU A 140 -17.23 -0.50 -10.21
C LEU A 140 -17.06 -2.03 -10.23
N ILE A 141 -17.56 -2.68 -9.19
CA ILE A 141 -17.73 -4.13 -9.13
C ILE A 141 -19.24 -4.39 -9.17
N GLU A 142 -19.71 -5.09 -10.20
CA GLU A 142 -21.14 -5.38 -10.38
C GLU A 142 -21.69 -6.33 -9.31
N ASN A 143 -20.91 -7.37 -8.96
CA ASN A 143 -21.35 -8.43 -8.04
C ASN A 143 -20.47 -8.49 -6.78
N PRO A 144 -20.41 -7.45 -5.93
CA PRO A 144 -19.47 -7.40 -4.80
C PRO A 144 -19.77 -8.46 -3.72
N ASP A 145 -21.03 -8.89 -3.57
CA ASP A 145 -21.43 -9.86 -2.56
C ASP A 145 -20.74 -11.23 -2.75
N THR A 146 -20.48 -11.63 -4.00
CA THR A 146 -19.80 -12.91 -4.28
C THR A 146 -18.37 -12.96 -3.74
N LEU A 147 -17.71 -11.80 -3.67
CA LEU A 147 -16.37 -11.66 -3.12
C LEU A 147 -16.40 -11.83 -1.59
N ILE A 148 -17.41 -11.25 -0.93
CA ILE A 148 -17.62 -11.37 0.52
C ILE A 148 -17.94 -12.83 0.87
N GLU A 149 -18.90 -13.47 0.18
CA GLU A 149 -19.25 -14.88 0.40
C GLU A 149 -18.04 -15.82 0.25
N ALA A 150 -17.19 -15.58 -0.76
CA ALA A 150 -15.96 -16.34 -0.97
C ALA A 150 -14.97 -16.17 0.19
N GLY A 151 -14.80 -14.94 0.69
CA GLY A 151 -13.94 -14.66 1.83
C GLY A 151 -14.45 -15.25 3.14
N GLU A 152 -15.76 -15.21 3.40
CA GLU A 152 -16.37 -15.85 4.57
C GLU A 152 -16.09 -17.36 4.61
N ARG A 153 -16.22 -18.06 3.48
CA ARG A 153 -15.89 -19.49 3.37
C ARG A 153 -14.44 -19.79 3.70
N LEU A 154 -13.51 -18.93 3.27
CA LEU A 154 -12.09 -19.08 3.61
C LEU A 154 -11.89 -18.89 5.12
N ILE A 155 -12.50 -17.87 5.72
CA ILE A 155 -12.40 -17.58 7.16
C ILE A 155 -12.99 -18.73 8.00
N GLU A 156 -14.12 -19.32 7.59
CA GLU A 156 -14.69 -20.50 8.24
C GLU A 156 -13.73 -21.70 8.25
N LYS A 157 -12.82 -21.79 7.28
CA LYS A 157 -11.75 -22.80 7.21
C LYS A 157 -10.50 -22.43 8.05
N GLY A 158 -10.54 -21.29 8.74
CA GLY A 158 -9.44 -20.78 9.56
C GLY A 158 -8.34 -20.06 8.79
N ILE A 159 -8.63 -19.56 7.59
CA ILE A 159 -7.75 -18.64 6.86
C ILE A 159 -7.63 -17.32 7.64
N THR A 160 -6.42 -16.77 7.69
CA THR A 160 -6.11 -15.56 8.46
C THR A 160 -5.72 -14.36 7.59
N ALA A 161 -5.42 -14.58 6.30
CA ALA A 161 -5.22 -13.52 5.32
C ALA A 161 -5.76 -13.92 3.93
N ILE A 162 -6.23 -12.96 3.15
CA ILE A 162 -6.90 -13.23 1.86
C ILE A 162 -6.20 -12.52 0.71
N ALA A 163 -5.72 -13.31 -0.26
CA ALA A 163 -5.32 -12.81 -1.57
C ALA A 163 -6.52 -12.82 -2.52
N ILE A 164 -6.66 -11.79 -3.35
CA ILE A 164 -7.76 -11.69 -4.33
C ILE A 164 -7.15 -11.58 -5.72
N VAL A 165 -7.59 -12.42 -6.63
CA VAL A 165 -7.21 -12.36 -8.04
C VAL A 165 -8.46 -12.10 -8.86
N ALA A 166 -8.53 -10.93 -9.49
CA ALA A 166 -9.70 -10.48 -10.21
C ALA A 166 -9.43 -10.31 -11.70
N LYS A 167 -10.39 -10.69 -12.55
CA LYS A 167 -10.27 -10.50 -14.01
C LYS A 167 -10.58 -9.05 -14.34
N PHE A 168 -9.62 -8.37 -14.96
CA PHE A 168 -9.84 -7.04 -15.51
C PHE A 168 -10.26 -7.14 -16.99
N PRO A 169 -10.99 -6.15 -17.51
CA PRO A 169 -11.38 -6.13 -18.92
C PRO A 169 -10.15 -6.12 -19.85
N ASP A 170 -10.10 -7.04 -20.81
CA ASP A 170 -8.98 -7.16 -21.77
C ASP A 170 -8.91 -5.99 -22.77
N ASN A 171 -9.94 -5.15 -22.82
CA ASN A 171 -10.10 -4.00 -23.70
C ASN A 171 -9.56 -2.68 -23.09
N THR A 172 -8.57 -2.77 -22.22
CA THR A 172 -7.80 -1.59 -21.80
C THR A 172 -7.15 -0.94 -23.03
N ASP A 173 -7.12 0.39 -23.12
CA ASP A 173 -6.53 1.07 -24.28
C ASP A 173 -5.04 0.68 -24.38
N LEU A 174 -4.69 -0.05 -25.44
CA LEU A 174 -3.31 -0.49 -25.71
C LEU A 174 -2.36 0.70 -25.82
N ILE A 175 -2.85 1.88 -26.20
CA ILE A 175 -2.06 3.12 -26.28
C ILE A 175 -1.74 3.61 -24.87
N GLU A 176 -2.71 3.65 -23.96
CA GLU A 176 -2.49 4.06 -22.56
C GLU A 176 -1.59 3.06 -21.84
N THR A 177 -1.84 1.76 -22.02
CA THR A 177 -1.03 0.68 -21.45
C THR A 177 0.42 0.77 -21.91
N ASN A 178 0.67 0.99 -23.21
CA ASN A 178 2.03 1.16 -23.72
C ASN A 178 2.66 2.49 -23.29
N SER A 179 1.88 3.57 -23.21
CA SER A 179 2.37 4.86 -22.70
C SER A 179 2.85 4.74 -21.26
N TYR A 180 2.11 4.03 -20.41
CA TYR A 180 2.53 3.66 -19.06
C TYR A 180 3.81 2.82 -19.09
N ARG A 181 3.84 1.69 -19.81
CA ARG A 181 5.02 0.81 -19.92
C ARG A 181 6.28 1.52 -20.43
N GLU A 182 6.14 2.54 -21.26
CA GLU A 182 7.23 3.39 -21.77
C GLU A 182 7.58 4.58 -20.84
N GLY A 183 6.99 4.66 -19.64
CA GLY A 183 7.31 5.64 -18.61
C GLY A 183 6.65 7.01 -18.78
N LYS A 184 5.67 7.13 -19.67
CA LYS A 184 5.02 8.40 -20.08
C LYS A 184 3.58 8.53 -19.56
N GLY A 185 2.98 7.44 -19.13
CA GLY A 185 1.59 7.35 -18.70
C GLY A 185 1.43 7.06 -17.21
N VAL A 186 0.17 6.92 -16.80
CA VAL A 186 -0.27 6.46 -15.49
C VAL A 186 -0.88 5.07 -15.67
N ASP A 187 -0.77 4.22 -14.66
CA ASP A 187 -1.39 2.90 -14.67
C ASP A 187 -2.92 3.01 -14.86
N PRO A 188 -3.49 2.39 -15.91
CA PRO A 188 -4.91 2.51 -16.26
C PRO A 188 -5.86 1.73 -15.33
N ILE A 189 -5.39 0.77 -14.53
CA ILE A 189 -6.25 -0.06 -13.66
C ILE A 189 -6.19 0.32 -12.17
N ALA A 190 -5.28 1.24 -11.82
CA ALA A 190 -4.85 1.53 -10.47
C ALA A 190 -5.97 1.97 -9.50
N GLY A 191 -7.03 2.63 -9.98
CA GLY A 191 -8.11 3.11 -9.12
C GLY A 191 -9.20 2.07 -8.84
N VAL A 192 -9.39 1.10 -9.74
CA VAL A 192 -10.35 0.00 -9.56
C VAL A 192 -9.80 -1.05 -8.60
N GLU A 193 -8.50 -1.29 -8.68
CA GLU A 193 -7.73 -2.20 -7.84
C GLU A 193 -7.95 -1.95 -6.33
N ALA A 194 -7.96 -0.68 -5.90
CA ALA A 194 -8.19 -0.31 -4.51
C ALA A 194 -9.58 -0.75 -3.99
N VAL A 195 -10.63 -0.65 -4.82
CA VAL A 195 -12.00 -0.97 -4.42
C VAL A 195 -12.16 -2.44 -4.00
N ILE A 196 -11.45 -3.36 -4.67
CA ILE A 196 -11.57 -4.80 -4.46
C ILE A 196 -11.11 -5.20 -3.05
N SER A 197 -9.88 -4.82 -2.67
CA SER A 197 -9.36 -5.15 -1.34
C SER A 197 -10.02 -4.35 -0.23
N HIS A 198 -10.48 -3.11 -0.51
CA HIS A 198 -11.23 -2.30 0.46
C HIS A 198 -12.51 -3.01 0.93
N LEU A 199 -13.21 -3.72 0.03
CA LEU A 199 -14.40 -4.49 0.42
C LEU A 199 -14.04 -5.60 1.42
N ILE A 200 -13.02 -6.41 1.14
CA ILE A 200 -12.63 -7.50 2.03
C ILE A 200 -12.18 -6.98 3.39
N SER A 201 -11.26 -6.01 3.44
CA SER A 201 -10.76 -5.50 4.72
C SER A 201 -11.85 -4.81 5.54
N LYS A 202 -12.80 -4.13 4.89
CA LYS A 202 -13.94 -3.49 5.56
C LYS A 202 -14.92 -4.47 6.18
N TYR A 203 -15.32 -5.50 5.42
CA TYR A 203 -16.38 -6.42 5.86
C TYR A 203 -15.83 -7.58 6.68
N LEU A 204 -14.68 -8.13 6.29
CA LEU A 204 -14.13 -9.34 6.89
C LEU A 204 -13.02 -9.07 7.92
N LYS A 205 -12.45 -7.85 7.93
CA LYS A 205 -11.47 -7.40 8.93
C LYS A 205 -10.22 -8.28 9.03
N VAL A 206 -9.89 -8.98 7.95
CA VAL A 206 -8.64 -9.74 7.81
C VAL A 206 -7.69 -9.00 6.87
N PRO A 207 -6.37 -9.18 7.03
CA PRO A 207 -5.40 -8.68 6.06
C PRO A 207 -5.71 -9.21 4.67
N CYS A 208 -5.67 -8.32 3.68
CA CYS A 208 -5.90 -8.71 2.30
C CYS A 208 -5.10 -7.84 1.32
N ALA A 209 -4.90 -8.38 0.13
CA ALA A 209 -4.32 -7.66 -1.00
C ALA A 209 -4.81 -8.32 -2.28
N HIS A 210 -4.72 -7.59 -3.40
CA HIS A 210 -5.24 -8.03 -4.68
C HIS A 210 -4.12 -8.07 -5.73
N ALA A 211 -4.32 -8.90 -6.75
CA ALA A 211 -3.56 -8.90 -7.98
C ALA A 211 -4.53 -8.95 -9.17
N PRO A 212 -4.19 -8.32 -10.30
CA PRO A 212 -5.00 -8.41 -11.50
C PRO A 212 -4.68 -9.72 -12.25
N ALA A 213 -5.72 -10.37 -12.76
CA ALA A 213 -5.60 -11.42 -13.77
C ALA A 213 -5.66 -10.76 -15.15
N LEU A 214 -4.49 -10.53 -15.73
CA LEU A 214 -4.32 -9.91 -17.04
C LEU A 214 -3.90 -10.93 -18.09
N SER A 215 -4.35 -10.70 -19.31
CA SER A 215 -3.85 -11.42 -20.47
C SER A 215 -2.39 -11.02 -20.75
N PRO A 216 -1.52 -11.95 -21.18
CA PRO A 216 -0.14 -11.62 -21.53
C PRO A 216 -0.10 -10.60 -22.66
N ILE A 217 0.75 -9.58 -22.52
CA ILE A 217 0.96 -8.56 -23.56
C ILE A 217 2.21 -8.93 -24.36
N GLU A 218 2.29 -8.47 -25.62
CA GLU A 218 3.48 -8.62 -26.44
C GLU A 218 4.69 -7.89 -25.83
N LEU A 219 5.88 -8.42 -26.17
CA LEU A 219 7.17 -7.84 -25.80
C LEU A 219 7.25 -6.38 -26.25
N ASN A 220 7.65 -5.49 -25.33
CA ASN A 220 7.95 -4.10 -25.63
C ASN A 220 9.46 -3.83 -25.50
N GLU A 221 10.11 -3.49 -26.62
CA GLU A 221 11.56 -3.17 -26.63
C GLU A 221 11.89 -1.79 -26.02
N ASN A 222 10.90 -0.90 -25.89
CA ASN A 222 11.04 0.46 -25.36
C ASN A 222 10.64 0.58 -23.87
N LEU A 223 10.60 -0.54 -23.15
CA LEU A 223 10.16 -0.60 -21.76
C LEU A 223 11.00 0.32 -20.86
N ASP A 224 10.32 1.13 -20.03
CA ASP A 224 10.98 1.90 -18.98
C ASP A 224 11.49 0.94 -17.88
N PRO A 225 12.73 1.09 -17.39
CA PRO A 225 13.26 0.23 -16.33
C PRO A 225 12.37 0.16 -15.06
N ARG A 226 11.56 1.19 -14.78
CA ARG A 226 10.63 1.21 -13.64
C ARG A 226 9.47 0.23 -13.82
N ALA A 227 9.04 -0.03 -15.05
CA ALA A 227 7.99 -1.01 -15.37
C ALA A 227 8.54 -2.43 -15.54
N ALA A 228 9.87 -2.62 -15.54
CA ALA A 228 10.49 -3.89 -15.87
C ALA A 228 10.12 -5.04 -14.92
N SER A 229 9.78 -4.75 -13.66
CA SER A 229 9.38 -5.79 -12.70
C SER A 229 8.06 -6.48 -13.09
N GLU A 230 7.21 -5.79 -13.84
CA GLU A 230 5.89 -6.26 -14.28
C GLU A 230 5.99 -7.30 -15.40
N GLU A 231 7.06 -7.26 -16.19
CA GLU A 231 7.34 -8.24 -17.25
C GLU A 231 7.99 -9.52 -16.72
N ILE A 232 8.42 -9.53 -15.45
CA ILE A 232 9.12 -10.67 -14.84
C ILE A 232 8.08 -11.60 -14.20
N GLY A 233 7.45 -12.40 -15.05
CA GLY A 233 6.51 -13.44 -14.67
C GLY A 233 5.17 -13.31 -15.37
N TYR A 234 4.32 -14.32 -15.19
CA TYR A 234 3.00 -14.35 -15.82
C TYR A 234 1.90 -13.68 -14.98
N THR A 235 2.17 -13.35 -13.72
CA THR A 235 1.17 -12.90 -12.75
C THR A 235 1.81 -11.99 -11.71
N PHE A 236 1.02 -11.09 -11.12
CA PHE A 236 1.45 -10.23 -10.00
C PHE A 236 1.27 -10.90 -8.62
N LEU A 237 0.63 -12.08 -8.58
CA LEU A 237 0.32 -12.81 -7.34
C LEU A 237 1.51 -13.07 -6.40
N PRO A 238 2.75 -13.35 -6.86
CA PRO A 238 3.87 -13.54 -5.95
C PRO A 238 4.08 -12.36 -4.99
N SER A 239 3.96 -11.13 -5.50
CA SER A 239 4.09 -9.90 -4.72
C SER A 239 3.08 -9.84 -3.57
N VAL A 240 1.83 -10.19 -3.87
CA VAL A 240 0.71 -10.24 -2.91
C VAL A 240 0.96 -11.30 -1.84
N LEU A 241 1.35 -12.52 -2.24
CA LEU A 241 1.59 -13.61 -1.29
C LEU A 241 2.79 -13.30 -0.38
N ILE A 242 3.86 -12.73 -0.93
CA ILE A 242 5.04 -12.30 -0.16
C ILE A 242 4.64 -11.28 0.90
N GLY A 243 3.87 -10.25 0.52
CA GLY A 243 3.39 -9.22 1.45
C GLY A 243 2.43 -9.77 2.51
N LEU A 244 1.45 -10.58 2.10
CA LEU A 244 0.46 -11.16 3.01
C LEU A 244 1.04 -12.17 3.99
N SER A 245 2.10 -12.89 3.62
CA SER A 245 2.64 -13.97 4.45
C SER A 245 3.08 -13.52 5.84
N ASN A 246 3.37 -12.23 6.06
CA ASN A 246 3.63 -11.68 7.39
C ASN A 246 2.82 -10.41 7.70
N ALA A 247 1.77 -10.13 6.92
CA ALA A 247 0.87 -9.00 7.19
C ALA A 247 0.28 -9.12 8.60
N PRO A 248 0.19 -8.02 9.38
CA PRO A 248 -0.26 -8.08 10.76
C PRO A 248 -1.75 -8.39 10.87
N ASP A 249 -2.17 -9.07 11.94
CA ASP A 249 -3.61 -9.16 12.25
C ASP A 249 -4.15 -7.76 12.57
N LEU A 250 -5.37 -7.49 12.10
CA LEU A 250 -6.09 -6.24 12.36
C LEU A 250 -6.90 -6.40 13.65
N ILE A 251 -6.62 -5.58 14.67
CA ILE A 251 -7.26 -5.65 15.99
C ILE A 251 -8.13 -4.41 16.18
N GLU A 252 -9.44 -4.57 16.39
CA GLU A 252 -10.30 -3.43 16.73
C GLU A 252 -9.92 -2.90 18.12
N LEU A 253 -9.75 -1.59 18.29
CA LEU A 253 -9.30 -1.04 19.59
C LEU A 253 -10.34 -1.16 20.72
N ASN A 254 -11.58 -1.52 20.38
CA ASN A 254 -12.61 -1.85 21.36
C ASN A 254 -12.37 -3.24 21.99
N ASP A 255 -11.49 -4.05 21.39
CA ASP A 255 -11.08 -5.37 21.88
C ASP A 255 -9.89 -5.27 22.86
N ASN A 256 -9.49 -6.41 23.43
CA ASN A 256 -8.43 -6.47 24.43
C ASN A 256 -7.08 -5.95 23.89
N ASN A 257 -6.67 -4.77 24.37
CA ASN A 257 -5.42 -4.07 24.03
C ASN A 257 -4.12 -4.88 24.26
N GLU A 258 -4.17 -5.97 25.04
CA GLU A 258 -2.99 -6.80 25.36
C GLU A 258 -2.40 -7.52 24.14
N ASN A 259 -3.17 -7.70 23.06
CA ASN A 259 -2.72 -8.41 21.86
C ASN A 259 -2.13 -7.50 20.78
N ILE A 260 -2.07 -6.19 21.00
CA ILE A 260 -1.62 -5.22 20.00
C ILE A 260 -0.09 -5.09 20.06
N THR A 261 0.58 -5.35 18.93
CA THR A 261 2.04 -5.13 18.81
C THR A 261 2.35 -3.67 18.54
N LEU A 262 1.58 -3.04 17.66
CA LEU A 262 1.69 -1.64 17.33
C LEU A 262 0.34 -0.94 17.51
N HIS A 263 0.25 -0.17 18.59
CA HIS A 263 -0.91 0.67 18.87
C HIS A 263 -0.82 1.97 18.05
N PRO A 264 -1.93 2.46 17.46
CA PRO A 264 -1.89 3.63 16.59
C PRO A 264 -1.45 4.91 17.32
N SER A 265 -1.61 5.01 18.64
CA SER A 265 -1.08 6.12 19.43
C SER A 265 0.45 6.26 19.38
N HIS A 266 1.18 5.21 18.95
CA HIS A 266 2.63 5.23 18.79
C HIS A 266 3.09 5.80 17.45
N ILE A 267 2.18 6.08 16.51
CA ILE A 267 2.55 6.72 15.23
C ILE A 267 3.08 8.12 15.51
N GLU A 268 4.28 8.41 15.01
CA GLU A 268 4.91 9.73 15.16
C GLU A 268 4.84 10.56 13.89
N SER A 269 4.91 9.90 12.74
CA SER A 269 5.07 10.56 11.44
C SER A 269 4.30 9.86 10.33
N ILE A 270 3.98 10.62 9.29
CA ILE A 270 3.54 10.12 7.99
C ILE A 270 4.40 10.74 6.89
N VAL A 271 4.81 9.94 5.92
CA VAL A 271 5.55 10.36 4.72
C VAL A 271 4.64 10.22 3.50
N VAL A 272 4.51 11.29 2.72
CA VAL A 272 3.69 11.32 1.49
C VAL A 272 4.34 12.18 0.40
N PRO A 273 4.04 11.91 -0.88
CA PRO A 273 4.37 12.81 -1.99
C PRO A 273 3.77 14.21 -1.81
N SER A 274 4.53 15.24 -2.16
CA SER A 274 4.03 16.61 -2.24
C SER A 274 2.87 16.70 -3.24
N GLY A 275 1.80 17.41 -2.87
CA GLY A 275 0.60 17.50 -3.72
C GLY A 275 -0.47 16.44 -3.38
N ALA A 276 -0.12 15.39 -2.65
CA ALA A 276 -1.00 14.29 -2.25
C ALA A 276 -1.50 14.39 -0.78
N LEU A 277 -1.70 15.61 -0.27
CA LEU A 277 -2.05 15.81 1.14
C LEU A 277 -3.54 15.59 1.49
N GLY A 278 -4.38 15.31 0.49
CA GLY A 278 -5.83 15.14 0.66
C GLY A 278 -6.28 13.72 1.01
N GLY A 279 -5.36 12.75 1.07
CA GLY A 279 -5.70 11.35 1.39
C GLY A 279 -6.23 11.19 2.82
N GLU A 280 -7.15 10.25 3.02
CA GLU A 280 -7.86 10.07 4.29
C GLU A 280 -6.90 9.81 5.47
N GLY A 281 -5.93 8.91 5.32
CA GLY A 281 -4.91 8.67 6.33
C GLY A 281 -4.02 9.89 6.63
N VAL A 282 -3.79 10.76 5.64
CA VAL A 282 -3.03 12.01 5.83
C VAL A 282 -3.83 13.00 6.67
N LEU A 283 -5.10 13.20 6.33
CA LEU A 283 -6.00 14.07 7.08
C LEU A 283 -6.16 13.59 8.53
N ALA A 284 -6.32 12.28 8.74
CA ALA A 284 -6.34 11.68 10.07
C ALA A 284 -5.06 11.96 10.88
N CYS A 285 -3.88 11.85 10.25
CA CYS A 285 -2.61 12.18 10.90
C CYS A 285 -2.50 13.68 11.25
N ILE A 286 -3.02 14.56 10.39
CA ILE A 286 -3.08 16.01 10.62
C ILE A 286 -3.94 16.32 11.84
N GLU A 287 -5.17 15.78 11.89
CA GLU A 287 -6.12 15.95 12.99
C GLU A 287 -5.53 15.48 14.33
N ARG A 288 -4.76 14.40 14.29
CA ARG A 288 -4.05 13.84 15.46
C ARG A 288 -2.78 14.58 15.85
N GLY A 289 -2.37 15.60 15.11
CA GLY A 289 -1.20 16.39 15.47
C GLY A 289 0.14 15.71 15.19
N LEU A 290 0.23 14.77 14.22
CA LEU A 290 1.45 14.03 13.89
C LEU A 290 2.40 14.84 13.00
N ASN A 291 3.64 14.39 12.82
CA ASN A 291 4.55 15.00 11.85
C ASN A 291 4.15 14.57 10.43
N VAL A 292 3.92 15.52 9.52
CA VAL A 292 3.63 15.21 8.11
C VAL A 292 4.86 15.58 7.29
N ILE A 293 5.54 14.59 6.72
CA ILE A 293 6.73 14.78 5.89
C ILE A 293 6.30 14.69 4.43
N SER A 294 6.24 15.86 3.79
CA SER A 294 5.86 16.02 2.38
C SER A 294 7.12 15.98 1.52
N VAL A 295 7.27 14.94 0.70
CA VAL A 295 8.46 14.71 -0.13
C VAL A 295 8.20 15.17 -1.55
N LYS A 296 9.08 16.01 -2.09
CA LYS A 296 9.02 16.38 -3.51
C LYS A 296 9.13 15.12 -4.38
N ASN A 297 8.03 14.77 -5.02
CA ASN A 297 7.88 13.62 -5.91
C ASN A 297 6.79 13.96 -6.92
N LYS A 298 7.17 14.25 -8.16
CA LYS A 298 6.27 14.81 -9.18
C LYS A 298 5.09 13.87 -9.43
N ASN A 299 3.87 14.41 -9.48
CA ASN A 299 2.62 13.68 -9.70
C ASN A 299 1.54 14.64 -10.25
N ILE A 300 0.35 14.13 -10.57
CA ILE A 300 -0.76 14.92 -11.14
C ILE A 300 -1.55 15.75 -10.11
N LEU A 301 -1.42 15.44 -8.82
CA LEU A 301 -2.15 16.15 -7.76
C LEU A 301 -1.43 17.43 -7.35
N ASN A 302 -2.19 18.41 -6.83
CA ASN A 302 -1.67 19.72 -6.45
C ASN A 302 -2.23 20.23 -5.11
N LEU A 303 -2.57 19.33 -4.18
CA LEU A 303 -2.99 19.68 -2.82
C LEU A 303 -1.77 19.80 -1.92
N GLY A 304 -1.31 21.03 -1.69
CA GLY A 304 -0.12 21.36 -0.91
C GLY A 304 -0.43 21.99 0.45
N ASN A 305 0.61 22.29 1.24
CA ASN A 305 0.41 22.86 2.58
C ASN A 305 -0.20 24.28 2.54
N HIS A 306 -0.06 25.00 1.43
CA HIS A 306 -0.70 26.30 1.24
C HIS A 306 -2.24 26.21 1.36
N ASN A 307 -2.84 25.03 1.15
CA ASN A 307 -4.25 24.79 1.35
C ASN A 307 -4.61 24.45 2.81
N LEU A 308 -3.69 23.87 3.57
CA LEU A 308 -3.94 23.28 4.90
C LEU A 308 -3.42 24.16 6.06
N ASN A 309 -2.35 24.93 5.85
CA ASN A 309 -1.64 25.71 6.86
C ASN A 309 -1.25 24.90 8.11
N TYR A 310 -0.84 23.65 7.92
CA TYR A 310 -0.54 22.75 9.03
C TYR A 310 0.87 23.00 9.60
N PRO A 311 1.03 23.32 10.89
CA PRO A 311 2.32 23.75 11.46
C PRO A 311 3.35 22.63 11.65
N LYS A 312 2.91 21.36 11.66
CA LYS A 312 3.80 20.19 11.75
C LYS A 312 4.06 19.52 10.40
N LEU A 313 3.70 20.20 9.30
CA LEU A 313 4.11 19.78 7.97
C LEU A 313 5.56 20.20 7.71
N ILE A 314 6.37 19.28 7.22
CA ILE A 314 7.77 19.47 6.87
C ILE A 314 7.95 19.06 5.42
N GLU A 315 8.28 20.03 4.57
CA GLU A 315 8.61 19.77 3.16
C GLU A 315 10.10 19.42 3.03
N VAL A 316 10.38 18.42 2.21
CA VAL A 316 11.74 17.95 1.89
C VAL A 316 11.89 17.65 0.41
N ASP A 317 13.11 17.75 -0.09
CA ASP A 317 13.37 17.60 -1.53
C ASP A 317 13.55 16.14 -1.97
N SER A 318 13.73 15.20 -1.04
CA SER A 318 13.94 13.79 -1.38
C SER A 318 13.62 12.82 -0.24
N TYR A 319 13.46 11.53 -0.57
CA TYR A 319 13.31 10.46 0.43
C TYR A 319 14.56 10.28 1.31
N PHE A 320 15.75 10.70 0.85
CA PHE A 320 16.96 10.74 1.69
C PHE A 320 16.82 11.74 2.84
N GLU A 321 16.31 12.94 2.55
CA GLU A 321 16.03 13.94 3.58
C GLU A 321 14.92 13.48 4.52
N ALA A 322 13.85 12.88 4.00
CA ALA A 322 12.80 12.29 4.81
C ALA A 322 13.35 11.24 5.79
N ALA A 323 14.23 10.35 5.31
CA ALA A 323 14.89 9.35 6.15
C ALA A 323 15.78 9.99 7.24
N GLY A 324 16.53 11.04 6.90
CA GLY A 324 17.32 11.80 7.86
C GLY A 324 16.46 12.46 8.95
N LEU A 325 15.30 13.01 8.58
CA LEU A 325 14.33 13.58 9.54
C LEU A 325 13.76 12.50 10.46
N ILE A 326 13.31 11.37 9.92
CA ILE A 326 12.76 10.25 10.71
C ILE A 326 13.83 9.72 11.67
N LEU A 327 15.07 9.59 11.22
CA LEU A 327 16.17 9.17 12.08
C LEU A 327 16.41 10.17 13.21
N ALA A 328 16.36 11.48 12.93
CA ALA A 328 16.47 12.51 13.96
C ALA A 328 15.32 12.42 14.98
N LEU A 329 14.08 12.22 14.52
CA LEU A 329 12.90 12.02 15.39
C LEU A 329 13.06 10.78 16.27
N ARG A 330 13.44 9.64 15.68
CA ARG A 330 13.72 8.38 16.39
C ARG A 330 14.79 8.50 17.48
N GLN A 331 15.75 9.42 17.31
CA GLN A 331 16.81 9.69 18.28
C GLN A 331 16.48 10.83 19.25
N GLY A 332 15.27 11.42 19.17
CA GLY A 332 14.85 12.54 20.02
C GLY A 332 15.60 13.85 19.73
N ILE A 333 16.17 13.99 18.54
CA ILE A 333 16.92 15.20 18.14
C ILE A 333 15.92 16.29 17.76
N ASN A 334 16.03 17.44 18.41
CA ASN A 334 15.24 18.62 18.04
C ASN A 334 15.62 19.08 16.63
N LEU A 335 14.70 18.96 15.67
CA LEU A 335 14.91 19.33 14.27
C LEU A 335 15.37 20.79 14.09
N LYS A 336 14.99 21.71 14.99
CA LYS A 336 15.45 23.10 14.92
C LYS A 336 16.95 23.25 15.20
N SER A 337 17.55 22.33 15.97
CA SER A 337 18.97 22.39 16.35
C SER A 337 19.94 22.18 15.17
N ILE A 338 19.47 21.47 14.14
CA ILE A 338 20.23 21.15 12.92
C ILE A 338 19.86 22.06 11.74
N LYS A 339 18.93 23.01 11.93
CA LYS A 339 18.60 24.05 10.95
C LYS A 339 19.23 25.39 11.34
N ARG A 340 19.33 26.33 10.40
CA ARG A 340 19.88 27.68 10.63
C ARG A 340 18.94 28.76 10.09
N PRO A 341 18.89 29.94 10.76
CA PRO A 341 19.59 30.30 12.00
C PRO A 341 18.98 29.63 13.25
N LEU A 342 19.74 29.57 14.35
CA LEU A 342 19.22 29.13 15.65
C LEU A 342 18.63 30.32 16.40
N ASN A 343 17.46 30.12 17.00
CA ASN A 343 16.88 31.10 17.91
C ASN A 343 17.51 30.98 19.30
N LYS A 344 17.80 32.11 19.95
CA LYS A 344 18.19 32.13 21.36
C LYS A 344 17.02 31.66 22.22
N VAL A 345 17.32 31.00 23.34
CA VAL A 345 16.32 30.67 24.37
C VAL A 345 15.68 31.97 24.86
N GLN A 346 14.35 31.99 24.96
CA GLN A 346 13.57 33.16 25.36
C GLN A 346 13.09 33.02 26.81
N GLU A 347 13.09 34.13 27.55
CA GLU A 347 12.48 34.21 28.88
C GLU A 347 10.95 34.21 28.75
N LEU A 348 10.28 33.30 29.47
CA LEU A 348 8.82 33.29 29.59
C LEU A 348 8.42 34.13 30.80
N ASN A 349 8.01 35.38 30.55
CA ASN A 349 7.49 36.25 31.60
C ASN A 349 6.10 35.79 32.05
N PHE A 350 5.92 35.55 33.35
CA PHE A 350 4.59 35.40 33.93
C PHE A 350 3.86 36.73 33.80
N LYS A 351 2.87 36.82 32.89
CA LYS A 351 1.94 37.96 32.91
C LYS A 351 1.21 37.93 34.26
N LYS A 352 1.31 39.04 35.00
CA LYS A 352 0.55 39.27 36.24
C LYS A 352 -0.94 39.35 35.96
#